data_AF-A0A2N3A0S1-F1
#
_entry.id   AF-A0A2N3A0S1-F1
#
_cell.length_a   1.000
_cell.length_b   1.000
_cell.length_c   1.000
_cell.angle_alpha   90.00
_cell.angle_beta   90.00
_cell.angle_gamma   90.00
#
_symmetry.space_group_name_H-M   'P 1'
#
loop_
_entity.id
_entity.type
_entity.pdbx_description
1 polymer ?
#
loop_
_entity_poly.entity_id
_entity_poly.type
_entity_poly.pdbx_seq_one_letter_code
_entity_poly.pdbx_strand_id
1 'polypeptide(L)' 'MSESTKPDLKTCPRCGKQFECLHAPGCWCFAYTVSVENQKKMREEFDNCLCPECLPLYAENSPIAGN' A
#
# COMPACT_ATOMS: atom_id res chain seq x y z
N MET A 1 -0.95 7.62 27.76
CA MET A 1 -1.88 7.43 26.63
C MET A 1 -1.53 6.10 25.98
N SER A 2 -2.48 5.17 25.90
CA SER A 2 -2.26 3.74 25.65
C SER A 2 -3.22 3.29 24.55
N GLU A 3 -2.77 3.17 23.30
CA GLU A 3 -3.61 2.61 22.23
C GLU A 3 -2.78 2.06 21.04
N SER A 4 -2.45 0.78 21.16
CA SER A 4 -2.54 -0.25 20.11
C SER A 4 -1.80 -0.02 18.77
N THR A 5 -0.48 -0.17 18.76
CA THR A 5 0.23 -0.65 17.55
C THR A 5 0.15 -2.18 17.51
N LYS A 6 -1.02 -2.72 17.15
CA LYS A 6 -1.12 -4.14 16.76
C LYS A 6 -1.11 -4.21 15.23
N PRO A 7 -0.24 -5.01 14.61
CA PRO A 7 -0.34 -5.29 13.19
C PRO A 7 -1.70 -5.93 12.92
N ASP A 8 -2.48 -5.32 12.03
CA ASP A 8 -3.74 -5.88 11.55
C ASP A 8 -3.47 -6.72 10.31
N LEU A 9 -3.95 -7.97 10.31
CA LEU A 9 -3.80 -8.84 9.15
C LEU A 9 -4.84 -8.46 8.11
N LYS A 10 -4.40 -7.77 7.06
CA LYS A 10 -5.24 -7.39 5.93
C LYS A 10 -5.03 -8.33 4.76
N THR A 11 -6.10 -8.58 4.00
CA THR A 11 -6.05 -9.34 2.75
C THR A 11 -5.92 -8.40 1.57
N CYS A 12 -4.95 -8.65 0.71
CA CYS A 12 -4.73 -7.85 -0.49
C CYS A 12 -5.84 -8.12 -1.51
N PRO A 13 -6.60 -7.09 -1.95
CA PRO A 13 -7.67 -7.27 -2.95
C PRO A 13 -7.14 -7.65 -4.33
N ARG A 14 -5.86 -7.42 -4.61
CA ARG A 14 -5.24 -7.71 -5.91
C ARG A 14 -4.78 -9.17 -6.06
N CYS A 15 -4.14 -9.72 -5.04
CA CYS A 15 -3.57 -11.09 -5.09
C CYS A 15 -4.20 -12.07 -4.10
N GLY A 16 -5.03 -11.61 -3.16
CA GLY A 16 -5.64 -12.44 -2.13
C GLY A 16 -4.70 -12.84 -0.99
N LYS A 17 -3.45 -12.37 -0.95
CA LYS A 17 -2.53 -12.68 0.15
C LYS A 17 -2.87 -11.89 1.42
N GLN A 18 -2.81 -12.56 2.57
CA GLN A 18 -2.80 -11.89 3.88
C GLN A 18 -1.41 -11.31 4.18
N PHE A 19 -1.39 -10.09 4.71
CA PHE A 19 -0.18 -9.41 5.14
C PHE A 19 -0.45 -8.58 6.40
N GLU A 20 0.60 -8.31 7.15
CA GLU A 20 0.53 -7.47 8.35
C GLU A 20 0.60 -5.98 7.96
N CYS A 21 -0.45 -5.25 8.32
CA CYS A 21 -0.54 -3.80 8.20
C CYS A 21 -0.39 -3.17 9.58
N LEU A 22 0.76 -2.55 9.84
CA LEU A 22 1.05 -1.93 11.14
C LEU A 22 0.34 -0.59 11.32
N HIS A 23 -0.17 0.01 10.24
CA HIS A 23 -0.79 1.35 10.21
C HIS A 23 0.00 2.44 10.97
N ALA A 24 1.31 2.24 11.08
CA ALA A 24 2.24 3.02 11.88
C ALA A 24 3.42 3.43 10.99
N PRO A 25 4.18 4.49 11.37
CA PRO A 25 5.37 4.92 10.64
C PRO A 25 6.49 3.86 10.55
N GLY A 26 6.36 2.72 11.24
CA GLY A 26 7.23 1.55 11.09
C GLY A 26 6.75 0.49 10.11
N CYS A 27 5.64 0.71 9.40
CA CYS A 27 5.15 -0.25 8.41
C CYS A 27 6.09 -0.27 7.19
N TRP A 28 6.35 -1.45 6.64
CA TRP A 28 7.13 -1.59 5.41
C TRP A 28 6.57 -0.73 4.27
N CYS A 29 5.26 -0.46 4.22
CA CYS A 29 4.66 0.36 3.17
C CYS A 29 5.16 1.82 3.19
N PHE A 30 5.61 2.33 4.34
CA PHE A 30 6.24 3.65 4.45
C PHE A 30 7.63 3.69 3.80
N ALA A 31 8.29 2.54 3.65
CA ALA A 31 9.56 2.45 2.92
C ALA A 31 9.38 2.50 1.39
N TYR A 32 8.15 2.32 0.89
CA TYR A 32 7.83 2.40 -0.54
C TYR A 32 7.19 3.75 -0.87
N THR A 33 7.79 4.47 -1.80
CA THR A 33 7.25 5.74 -2.30
C THR A 33 6.35 5.46 -3.50
N VAL A 34 5.03 5.65 -3.32
CA VAL A 34 4.06 5.59 -4.43
C VAL A 34 3.63 7.00 -4.79
N SER A 35 3.69 7.37 -6.06
CA SER A 35 3.25 8.68 -6.56
C SER A 35 1.77 8.93 -6.24
N VAL A 36 1.40 10.20 -6.05
CA VAL A 36 0.02 10.61 -5.71
C VAL A 36 -0.99 10.12 -6.77
N GLU A 37 -0.63 10.12 -8.05
CA GLU A 37 -1.47 9.60 -9.13
C GLU A 37 -1.77 8.11 -8.98
N ASN A 38 -0.74 7.30 -8.70
CA ASN A 38 -0.91 5.88 -8.46
C ASN A 38 -1.66 5.64 -7.15
N GLN A 39 -1.40 6.40 -6.08
CA GLN A 39 -2.22 6.32 -4.87
C GLN A 39 -3.70 6.64 -5.12
N LYS A 40 -4.00 7.62 -5.99
CA LYS A 40 -5.37 7.97 -6.34
C LYS A 40 -6.04 6.85 -7.12
N LYS A 41 -5.39 6.34 -8.18
CA LYS A 41 -5.87 5.16 -8.93
C LYS A 41 -6.09 3.98 -8.01
N MET A 42 -5.14 3.71 -7.12
CA MET A 42 -5.25 2.61 -6.16
C MET A 42 -6.38 2.81 -5.18
N ARG A 43 -6.70 4.04 -4.74
CA ARG A 43 -7.87 4.30 -3.89
C ARG A 43 -9.19 4.19 -4.64
N GLU A 44 -9.20 4.50 -5.93
CA GLU A 44 -10.38 4.36 -6.79
C GLU A 44 -10.63 2.89 -7.17
N GLU A 45 -9.57 2.10 -7.32
CA GLU A 45 -9.62 0.71 -7.78
C GLU A 45 -9.53 -0.32 -6.64
N PHE A 46 -8.89 0.04 -5.52
CA PHE A 46 -8.73 -0.78 -4.32
C PHE A 46 -9.19 -0.01 -3.07
N ASP A 47 -10.23 -0.54 -2.42
CA ASP A 47 -10.72 -0.01 -1.14
C ASP A 47 -9.81 -0.36 0.06
N ASN A 48 -8.76 -1.16 -0.17
CA ASN A 48 -7.90 -1.68 0.90
C ASN A 48 -6.40 -1.64 0.55
N CYS A 49 -5.57 -1.76 1.58
CA CYS A 49 -4.12 -1.76 1.46
C CYS A 49 -3.63 -2.94 0.58
N LEU A 50 -2.57 -2.71 -0.20
CA LEU A 50 -1.88 -3.77 -0.95
C LEU A 50 -0.76 -4.39 -0.12
N CYS A 51 -0.40 -5.63 -0.45
CA CYS A 51 0.70 -6.36 0.17
C CYS A 51 2.08 -5.89 -0.37
N PRO A 52 3.20 -6.22 0.29
CA PRO A 52 4.54 -5.75 -0.10
C PRO A 52 5.02 -6.26 -1.46
N GLU A 53 4.35 -7.26 -2.02
CA GLU A 53 4.63 -7.75 -3.38
C GLU A 53 3.82 -6.99 -4.43
N CYS A 54 2.62 -6.51 -4.08
CA CYS A 54 1.73 -5.83 -5.01
C CYS A 54 1.92 -4.31 -5.00
N LEU A 55 2.24 -3.72 -3.86
CA LEU A 55 2.54 -2.29 -3.72
C LEU A 55 3.67 -1.82 -4.65
N PRO A 56 4.84 -2.49 -4.74
CA PRO A 56 5.93 -2.04 -5.62
C PRO A 56 5.55 -2.05 -7.10
N LEU A 57 4.57 -2.87 -7.50
CA LEU A 57 4.04 -2.90 -8.87
C LEU A 57 3.17 -1.68 -9.21
N TYR A 58 2.97 -0.77 -8.24
CA TYR A 58 2.45 0.58 -8.46
C TYR A 58 3.41 1.66 -7.95
N ALA A 59 4.40 1.29 -7.13
CA ALA A 59 5.51 2.18 -6.78
C ALA A 59 6.53 2.29 -7.93
N GLU A 60 6.35 1.52 -9.01
CA GLU A 60 7.20 1.52 -10.19
C GLU A 60 7.36 2.93 -10.75
N ASN A 61 8.55 3.46 -10.49
CA ASN A 61 9.23 4.52 -11.18
C ASN A 61 9.09 4.32 -12.70
N SER A 62 8.00 4.82 -13.27
CA SER A 62 7.80 4.86 -14.71
C SER A 62 7.60 6.33 -15.12
N PRO A 63 8.60 6.96 -15.77
CA PRO A 63 8.49 8.30 -16.31
C PRO A 63 7.59 8.28 -17.56
N ILE A 64 6.29 8.12 -17.40
CA ILE A 64 5.33 8.21 -18.51
C ILE A 64 3.90 8.41 -18.01
N ALA A 65 3.46 9.67 -18.01
CA ALA A 65 2.12 10.07 -18.45
C ALA A 65 2.03 11.61 -18.46
N GLY A 66 2.75 12.23 -19.39
CA GLY A 66 2.37 13.54 -19.91
C GLY A 66 2.03 13.35 -21.38
N ASN A 67 0.74 13.16 -21.67
CA ASN A 67 0.16 13.27 -23.01
C ASN A 67 -0.42 14.67 -23.20
#